data_AF-A0A7S3AD31-F1
#
_entry.id   AF-A0A7S3AD31-F1
#
_cell.length_a   1.000
_cell.length_b   1.000
_cell.length_c   1.000
_cell.angle_alpha   90.00
_cell.angle_beta   90.00
_cell.angle_gamma   90.00
#
_symmetry.space_group_name_H-M   'P 1'
#
loop_
_entity.id
_entity.type
_entity.pdbx_description
1 polymer ?
#
loop_
_entity_poly.entity_id
_entity_poly.type
_entity_poly.pdbx_seq_one_letter_code
_entity_poly.pdbx_strand_id
1 'polypeptide(L)'
;VLSRATTLFLEDDAGAAQAPTCAVVPLHERLEHCDARGENAKLVGSDPRDQSARDDVVLLVATRGIQSGEAITRNYADAPRLPDDASDGALRLLLQFGLPPSAWPASQGDRERQEQEESQRGD
;
A
#
# COMPACT_ATOMS: atom_id res chain seq x y z
N VAL A 1 -15.86 -4.88 3.89
CA VAL A 1 -15.26 -5.53 2.70
C VAL A 1 -14.25 -4.60 2.04
N LEU A 2 -14.60 -3.34 1.73
CA LEU A 2 -13.71 -2.38 1.07
C LEU A 2 -12.37 -2.12 1.79
N SER A 3 -12.35 -2.14 3.12
CA SER A 3 -11.13 -1.97 3.94
C SER A 3 -10.11 -3.11 3.82
N ARG A 4 -10.53 -4.25 3.28
CA ARG A 4 -9.70 -5.45 3.09
C ARG A 4 -9.38 -5.71 1.63
N ALA A 5 -10.09 -5.04 0.72
CA ALA A 5 -9.94 -5.22 -0.71
C ALA A 5 -8.66 -4.51 -1.21
N THR A 6 -8.18 -4.98 -2.35
CA THR A 6 -7.07 -4.42 -3.13
C THR A 6 -7.42 -4.47 -4.60
N THR A 7 -6.76 -3.64 -5.41
CA THR A 7 -6.82 -3.72 -6.86
C THR A 7 -5.74 -4.67 -7.35
N LEU A 8 -6.12 -5.68 -8.11
CA LEU A 8 -5.20 -6.62 -8.76
C LEU A 8 -5.07 -6.26 -10.24
N PHE A 9 -3.83 -6.29 -10.72
CA PHE A 9 -3.48 -6.17 -12.12
C PHE A 9 -2.98 -7.54 -12.56
N LEU A 10 -3.83 -8.27 -13.27
CA LEU A 10 -3.55 -9.62 -13.76
C LEU A 10 -3.30 -9.56 -15.26
N GLU A 11 -2.55 -10.53 -15.77
CA GLU A 11 -2.34 -10.75 -17.20
C GLU A 11 -3.21 -11.94 -17.65
N ASP A 12 -3.63 -11.97 -18.91
CA ASP A 12 -4.31 -13.13 -19.48
C ASP A 12 -3.31 -14.18 -20.01
N ASP A 13 -3.83 -15.31 -20.51
CA ASP A 13 -3.01 -16.40 -21.07
C ASP A 13 -2.13 -15.97 -22.27
N ALA A 14 -2.43 -14.82 -22.87
CA ALA A 14 -1.66 -14.22 -23.97
C ALA A 14 -0.67 -13.14 -23.48
N GLY A 15 -0.55 -12.94 -22.16
CA GLY A 15 0.29 -11.90 -21.56
C GLY A 15 -0.27 -10.49 -21.74
N ALA A 16 -1.54 -10.34 -22.11
CA ALA A 16 -2.19 -9.04 -22.21
C ALA A 16 -2.77 -8.63 -20.84
N ALA A 17 -2.60 -7.36 -20.48
CA ALA A 17 -3.13 -6.83 -19.23
C ALA A 17 -4.66 -6.94 -19.20
N GLN A 18 -5.18 -7.63 -18.18
CA GLN A 18 -6.61 -7.67 -17.90
C GLN A 18 -7.07 -6.37 -17.25
N ALA A 19 -8.39 -6.14 -17.27
CA ALA A 19 -8.98 -5.04 -16.53
C ALA A 19 -8.66 -5.17 -15.02
N PRO A 20 -8.26 -4.08 -14.34
CA PRO A 20 -7.98 -4.13 -12.91
C PRO A 20 -9.18 -4.66 -12.13
N THR A 21 -8.94 -5.65 -11.27
CA THR A 21 -10.01 -6.34 -10.54
C THR A 21 -9.91 -6.09 -9.04
N CYS A 22 -11.02 -5.75 -8.40
CA CYS A 22 -11.09 -5.61 -6.95
C CYS A 22 -11.25 -6.99 -6.30
N ALA A 23 -10.30 -7.36 -5.43
CA ALA A 23 -10.33 -8.64 -4.74
C ALA A 23 -9.86 -8.51 -3.29
N VAL A 24 -10.20 -9.49 -2.46
CA VAL A 24 -9.58 -9.67 -1.14
C VAL A 24 -8.53 -10.75 -1.27
N VAL A 25 -7.27 -10.41 -1.06
CA VAL A 25 -6.15 -11.35 -1.10
C VAL A 25 -5.81 -11.78 0.32
N PRO A 26 -5.95 -13.08 0.67
CA PRO A 26 -5.56 -13.59 1.98
C PRO A 26 -4.12 -13.22 2.33
N LEU A 27 -3.84 -13.05 3.62
CA LEU A 27 -2.57 -12.54 4.18
C LEU A 27 -2.31 -11.06 3.87
N HIS A 28 -2.40 -10.62 2.60
CA HIS A 28 -2.22 -9.21 2.23
C HIS A 28 -3.22 -8.30 2.93
N GLU A 29 -4.49 -8.71 3.01
CA GLU A 29 -5.54 -7.94 3.69
C GLU A 29 -5.29 -7.70 5.19
N ARG A 30 -4.41 -8.51 5.81
CA ARG A 30 -4.04 -8.41 7.23
C ARG A 30 -2.82 -7.52 7.47
N LEU A 31 -2.14 -7.08 6.42
CA LEU A 31 -0.95 -6.22 6.54
C LEU A 31 -1.35 -4.81 6.97
N GLU A 32 -0.53 -4.22 7.83
CA GLU A 32 -0.73 -2.88 8.37
C GLU A 32 -0.50 -1.79 7.32
N HIS A 33 -1.00 -0.58 7.58
CA HIS A 33 -0.67 0.57 6.76
C HIS A 33 0.79 0.97 6.95
N CYS A 34 1.47 1.28 5.86
CA CYS A 34 2.83 1.81 5.90
C CYS A 34 2.95 3.18 6.58
N ASP A 35 4.16 3.48 7.04
CA ASP A 35 4.54 4.80 7.54
C ASP A 35 5.03 5.72 6.39
N ALA A 36 5.69 6.82 6.74
CA ALA A 36 6.24 7.79 5.79
C ALA A 36 7.29 7.19 4.82
N ARG A 37 7.86 6.01 5.11
CA ARG A 37 8.82 5.32 4.24
C ARG A 37 8.11 4.56 3.11
N GLY A 38 6.79 4.47 3.15
CA GLY A 38 5.99 3.69 2.21
C GLY A 38 5.98 2.20 2.53
N GLU A 39 5.18 1.47 1.75
CA GLU A 39 5.00 0.03 1.92
C GLU A 39 6.27 -0.77 1.65
N ASN A 40 6.49 -1.82 2.44
CA ASN A 40 7.63 -2.71 2.28
C ASN A 40 7.28 -4.03 1.58
N ALA A 41 6.01 -4.25 1.22
CA ALA A 41 5.56 -5.37 0.41
C ALA A 41 4.53 -4.93 -0.63
N LYS A 42 4.52 -5.62 -1.78
CA LYS A 42 3.58 -5.40 -2.89
C LYS A 42 3.01 -6.70 -3.41
N LEU A 43 1.80 -6.65 -3.94
CA LEU A 43 1.23 -7.74 -4.72
C LEU A 43 1.62 -7.63 -6.19
N VAL A 44 2.00 -8.75 -6.79
CA VAL A 44 2.23 -8.88 -8.23
C VAL A 44 1.44 -10.07 -8.77
N GLY A 45 0.89 -9.91 -9.98
CA GLY A 45 -0.01 -10.89 -10.61
C GLY A 45 0.68 -12.07 -11.29
N SER A 46 2.01 -12.04 -11.43
CA SER A 46 2.83 -13.08 -12.06
C SER A 46 4.26 -13.05 -11.48
N ASP A 47 5.00 -14.17 -11.53
CA ASP A 47 6.43 -14.14 -11.18
C ASP A 47 7.20 -13.42 -12.29
N PRO A 48 7.83 -12.26 -12.01
CA PRO A 48 8.58 -11.52 -13.03
C PRO A 48 9.79 -12.28 -13.57
N ARG A 49 10.20 -13.39 -12.93
CA ARG A 49 11.38 -14.21 -13.29
C ARG A 49 11.02 -15.49 -14.02
N ASP A 50 9.76 -15.92 -13.98
CA ASP A 50 9.30 -17.15 -14.62
C ASP A 50 7.96 -16.91 -15.33
N GLN A 51 8.04 -16.42 -16.57
CA GLN A 51 6.88 -16.21 -17.44
C GLN A 51 6.31 -17.53 -18.00
N SER A 52 6.95 -18.68 -17.72
CA SER A 52 6.47 -19.99 -18.14
C SER A 52 5.54 -20.63 -17.11
N ALA A 53 5.64 -20.22 -15.85
CA ALA A 53 4.69 -20.54 -14.80
C ALA A 53 3.41 -19.70 -14.97
N ARG A 54 2.52 -20.18 -15.84
CA ARG A 54 1.16 -19.66 -16.06
C ARG A 54 0.19 -19.98 -14.92
N ASP A 55 0.70 -20.09 -13.69
CA ASP A 55 -0.16 -20.37 -12.56
C ASP A 55 -0.79 -19.04 -12.14
N ASP A 56 -2.12 -19.02 -11.96
CA ASP A 56 -2.93 -17.90 -11.43
C ASP A 56 -2.53 -17.52 -9.99
N VAL A 57 -1.26 -17.18 -9.78
CA VAL A 57 -0.63 -17.05 -8.47
C VAL A 57 -0.29 -15.59 -8.26
N VAL A 58 -0.96 -15.01 -7.27
CA VAL A 58 -0.61 -13.69 -6.76
C VAL A 58 0.56 -13.84 -5.79
N LEU A 59 1.65 -13.12 -6.05
CA LEU A 59 2.82 -13.12 -5.18
C LEU A 59 2.83 -11.87 -4.29
N LEU A 60 3.24 -12.04 -3.03
CA LEU A 60 3.57 -10.95 -2.13
C LEU A 60 5.09 -10.81 -2.08
N VAL A 61 5.61 -9.72 -2.66
CA VAL A 61 7.04 -9.48 -2.81
C VAL A 61 7.48 -8.32 -1.92
N ALA A 62 8.65 -8.47 -1.29
CA ALA A 62 9.26 -7.37 -0.55
C ALA A 62 9.80 -6.31 -1.52
N THR A 63 9.51 -5.04 -1.26
CA THR A 63 10.00 -3.90 -2.07
C THR A 63 11.35 -3.38 -1.60
N ARG A 64 11.77 -3.76 -0.38
CA ARG A 64 13.04 -3.42 0.25
C ARG A 64 13.43 -4.47 1.29
N GLY A 65 14.62 -4.34 1.87
CA GLY A 65 14.99 -5.13 3.05
C GLY A 65 14.05 -4.87 4.22
N ILE A 66 13.57 -5.95 4.84
CA ILE A 66 12.71 -5.95 6.02
C ILE A 66 13.50 -6.57 7.17
N GLN A 67 13.68 -5.83 8.25
CA GLN A 67 14.44 -6.32 9.41
C GLN A 67 13.63 -7.33 10.22
N SER A 68 14.33 -8.19 10.98
CA SER A 68 13.64 -9.09 11.91
C SER A 68 12.83 -8.29 12.94
N GLY A 69 11.55 -8.62 13.08
CA GLY A 69 10.62 -7.90 13.96
C GLY A 69 10.01 -6.63 13.35
N GLU A 70 10.42 -6.22 12.15
CA GLU A 70 9.74 -5.14 11.40
C GLU A 70 8.41 -5.66 10.85
N ALA A 71 7.35 -4.87 10.98
CA ALA A 71 6.05 -5.19 10.42
C ALA A 71 6.10 -5.21 8.88
N ILE A 72 5.39 -6.15 8.27
CA ILE A 72 5.16 -6.16 6.82
C ILE A 72 3.95 -5.27 6.54
N THR A 73 4.12 -4.27 5.68
CA THR A 73 3.16 -3.20 5.47
C THR A 73 2.74 -3.08 4.01
N ARG A 74 1.52 -2.58 3.81
CA ARG A 74 0.92 -2.21 2.53
C ARG A 74 0.44 -0.76 2.57
N ASN A 75 0.21 -0.16 1.42
CA ASN A 75 -0.31 1.20 1.33
C ASN A 75 -1.85 1.21 1.22
N TYR A 76 -2.53 1.68 2.26
CA TYR A 76 -4.00 1.76 2.28
C TYR A 76 -4.54 2.85 1.35
N ALA A 77 -3.70 3.83 0.98
CA ALA A 77 -4.07 4.84 -0.01
C ALA A 77 -4.32 4.21 -1.39
N ASP A 78 -3.76 3.03 -1.67
CA ASP A 78 -3.90 2.33 -2.96
C ASP A 78 -5.09 1.37 -3.00
N ALA A 79 -5.84 1.26 -1.90
CA ALA A 79 -7.03 0.42 -1.86
C ALA A 79 -8.11 0.91 -2.85
N PRO A 80 -9.06 0.05 -3.25
CA PRO A 80 -10.19 0.47 -4.07
C PRO A 80 -11.11 1.43 -3.32
N ARG A 81 -11.77 2.29 -4.09
CA ARG A 81 -12.73 3.31 -3.64
C ARG A 81 -14.15 2.93 -4.04
N LEU A 82 -15.14 3.48 -3.34
CA LEU A 82 -16.52 3.43 -3.83
C LEU A 82 -16.68 4.36 -5.04
N PRO A 83 -17.62 4.07 -5.96
CA PRO A 83 -18.05 5.04 -6.95
C PRO A 83 -18.40 6.37 -6.28
N ASP A 84 -17.97 7.49 -6.87
CA ASP A 84 -18.20 8.85 -6.40
C ASP A 84 -17.56 9.23 -5.04
N ASP A 85 -16.68 8.38 -4.49
CA ASP A 85 -15.93 8.72 -3.29
C ASP A 85 -14.79 9.72 -3.57
N ALA A 86 -15.05 10.98 -3.20
CA ALA A 86 -14.10 12.09 -3.29
C ALA A 86 -13.24 12.28 -2.04
N SER A 87 -13.35 11.40 -1.03
CA SER A 87 -12.48 11.48 0.16
C SER A 87 -11.03 11.17 -0.22
N ASP A 88 -10.10 11.89 0.40
CA ASP A 88 -8.66 11.71 0.13
C ASP A 88 -7.81 11.80 1.39
N GLY A 89 -6.59 11.29 1.29
CA GLY A 89 -5.58 11.33 2.35
C GLY A 89 -6.09 10.86 3.72
N ALA A 90 -5.84 11.68 4.74
CA ALA A 90 -6.20 11.46 6.14
C ALA A 90 -7.69 11.10 6.36
N LEU A 91 -8.59 11.83 5.71
CA LEU A 91 -10.03 11.61 5.85
C LEU A 91 -10.42 10.23 5.35
N ARG A 92 -9.83 9.79 4.23
CA ARG A 92 -10.08 8.46 3.68
C ARG A 92 -9.51 7.37 4.58
N LEU A 93 -8.30 7.54 5.11
CA LEU A 93 -7.70 6.58 6.05
C LEU A 93 -8.57 6.40 7.31
N LEU A 94 -9.18 7.49 7.78
CA LEU A 94 -10.14 7.44 8.89
C LEU A 94 -11.44 6.74 8.49
N LEU A 95 -12.09 7.15 7.40
CA LEU A 95 -13.42 6.66 7.04
C LEU A 95 -13.42 5.19 6.58
N GLN A 96 -12.44 4.78 5.77
CA GLN A 96 -12.40 3.42 5.21
C GLN A 96 -11.70 2.42 6.12
N PHE A 97 -10.72 2.87 6.92
CA PHE A 97 -9.86 1.96 7.71
C PHE A 97 -9.86 2.23 9.21
N GLY A 98 -10.49 3.31 9.69
CA GLY A 98 -10.52 3.67 11.10
C GLY A 98 -9.14 4.08 11.64
N LEU A 99 -8.23 4.54 10.77
CA LEU A 99 -6.86 4.84 11.19
C LEU A 99 -6.77 6.18 11.95
N PRO A 100 -6.01 6.21 13.06
CA PRO A 100 -5.84 7.41 13.88
C PRO A 100 -4.96 8.46 13.18
N PRO A 101 -4.94 9.72 13.67
CA PRO A 101 -4.10 10.78 13.13
C PRO A 101 -2.61 10.46 13.03
N SER A 102 -2.08 9.60 13.90
CA SER A 102 -0.68 9.16 13.86
C SER A 102 -0.32 8.36 12.61
N ALA A 103 -1.31 7.82 11.89
CA ALA A 103 -1.11 7.09 10.64
C ALA A 103 -1.39 7.96 9.39
N TRP A 104 -1.64 9.26 9.57
CA TRP A 104 -1.91 10.16 8.46
C TRP A 104 -0.60 10.64 7.82
N PRO A 105 -0.60 10.91 6.51
CA PRO A 105 0.56 11.53 5.88
C PRO A 105 0.85 12.87 6.57
N ALA A 106 2.13 13.14 6.86
CA ALA A 106 2.56 14.38 7.50
C ALA A 106 2.01 15.57 6.72
N SER A 107 1.36 16.49 7.41
CA SER A 107 0.87 17.72 6.78
C SER A 107 2.06 18.55 6.30
N GLN A 108 1.90 19.36 5.24
CA GLN A 108 2.98 20.24 4.77
C GLN A 108 3.54 21.14 5.90
N GLY A 109 2.70 21.53 6.87
CA GLY A 109 3.12 22.31 8.03
C GLY A 109 3.94 21.57 9.09
N ASP A 110 3.94 20.23 9.11
CA ASP A 110 4.76 19.43 10.03
C ASP A 110 6.18 19.22 9.50
N ARG A 111 6.33 19.16 8.16
CA ARG A 111 7.65 19.08 7.50
C ARG A 111 8.48 20.35 7.70
N GLU A 112 7.85 21.52 7.55
CA GLU A 112 8.53 22.82 7.74
C GLU A 112 8.99 23.02 9.20
N ARG A 113 8.24 22.49 10.19
CA ARG A 113 8.65 22.55 11.60
C ARG A 113 9.79 21.57 11.92
N GLN A 114 9.76 20.36 11.39
CA GLN A 114 10.85 19.39 11.57
C GLN A 114 12.17 19.90 10.95
N GLU A 115 12.13 20.49 9.76
CA GLU A 115 13.31 21.08 9.11
C GLU A 115 13.87 22.28 9.91
N GLN A 116 13.02 23.10 10.52
CA GLN A 116 13.45 24.21 11.37
C GLN A 116 14.05 23.75 12.71
N GLU A 117 13.52 22.68 13.30
CA GLU A 117 14.03 22.13 14.57
C GLU A 117 15.36 21.37 14.39
N GLU A 118 15.55 20.64 13.28
CA GLU A 118 16.84 20.02 12.95
C GLU A 118 17.92 21.06 12.64
N SER A 119 17.55 22.17 11.99
CA SER A 119 18.47 23.29 11.74
C SER A 119 18.86 24.07 13.00
N GLN A 120 18.10 23.94 14.11
CA GLN A 120 18.41 24.60 15.40
C GLN A 120 19.18 23.70 16.37
N ARG A 121 19.29 22.40 16.10
CA ARG A 121 20.06 21.44 16.93
C ARG A 121 21.47 21.15 16.41
N GLY A 122 21.82 21.71 15.25
CA GLY A 122 23.16 21.66 14.68
C GLY A 122 23.94 22.94 14.96
N ASP A 123 24.31 23.17 16.22
CA ASP A 123 25.40 24.06 16.65
C ASP A 123 26.03 23.49 17.93
#